data_AF-A0A143CE54-F1
#
_entry.id   AF-A0A143CE54-F1
#
_cell.length_a   1.000
_cell.length_b   1.000
_cell.length_c   1.000
_cell.angle_alpha   90.00
_cell.angle_beta   90.00
_cell.angle_gamma   90.00
#
_symmetry.space_group_name_H-M   'P 1'
#
loop_
_entity.id
_entity.type
_entity.pdbx_description
1 polymer ?
#
loop_
_entity_poly.entity_id
_entity_poly.type
_entity_poly.pdbx_seq_one_letter_code
_entity_poly.pdbx_strand_id
1 'polypeptide(L)'
;MFGAGAVRVLWQGEGERGSAWALVGFAGLLLQNAAFAGVIALRLALASTAADGVGADTGLWALHDALFTLNGTFLALALVGLSVGGLRTGLVRPWHGRWGLVSAALMLGSAVLTPWVMDRLGPLEHLGLAGWLMWVVWIVVYGIVLLRAEPGRPTGR
;
A
#
# COMPACT_ATOMS: atom_id res chain seq x y z
N MET A 1 8.65 9.03 -5.15
CA MET A 1 8.10 10.16 -5.94
C MET A 1 6.57 10.14 -6.04
N PHE A 2 5.92 9.01 -6.32
CA PHE A 2 4.45 8.91 -6.46
C PHE A 2 3.64 9.51 -5.28
N GLY A 3 3.90 9.05 -4.04
CA GLY A 3 3.12 9.47 -2.87
C GLY A 3 3.14 10.98 -2.61
N ALA A 4 4.30 11.63 -2.78
CA ALA A 4 4.42 13.08 -2.63
C ALA A 4 3.63 13.84 -3.72
N GLY A 5 3.62 13.32 -4.96
CA GLY A 5 2.81 13.87 -6.04
C GLY A 5 1.31 13.74 -5.77
N ALA A 6 0.87 12.58 -5.29
CA ALA A 6 -0.52 12.35 -4.90
C ALA A 6 -0.96 13.29 -3.76
N VAL A 7 -0.13 13.45 -2.72
CA VAL A 7 -0.39 14.41 -1.64
C VAL A 7 -0.48 15.82 -2.18
N ARG A 8 0.48 16.27 -3.00
CA ARG A 8 0.48 17.61 -3.57
C ARG A 8 -0.82 17.93 -4.32
N VAL A 9 -1.30 17.00 -5.15
CA VAL A 9 -2.52 17.19 -5.95
C VAL A 9 -3.77 17.15 -5.07
N LEU A 10 -3.86 16.19 -4.15
CA LEU A 10 -5.02 16.04 -3.27
C LEU A 10 -5.13 17.15 -2.23
N TRP A 11 -4.00 17.64 -1.70
CA TRP A 11 -3.95 18.65 -0.64
C TRP A 11 -4.68 19.94 -1.02
N GLN A 12 -4.63 20.32 -2.30
CA GLN A 12 -5.35 21.51 -2.80
C GLN A 12 -6.87 21.36 -2.68
N GLY A 13 -7.42 20.18 -3.00
CA GLY A 13 -8.86 19.92 -2.89
C GLY A 13 -9.34 19.44 -1.52
N GLU A 14 -8.43 18.92 -0.69
CA GLU A 14 -8.74 18.47 0.67
C GLU A 14 -8.73 19.60 1.71
N GLY A 15 -7.88 20.62 1.51
CA GLY A 15 -7.78 21.78 2.41
C GLY A 15 -9.09 22.57 2.54
N GLU A 16 -9.85 22.71 1.45
CA GLU A 16 -11.16 23.37 1.44
C GLU A 16 -12.25 22.60 2.20
N ARG A 17 -12.02 21.31 2.48
CA ARG A 17 -13.02 20.37 3.02
C ARG A 17 -12.63 19.78 4.37
N GLY A 18 -11.53 20.26 4.97
CA GLY A 18 -11.04 19.78 6.27
C GLY A 18 -10.70 18.28 6.28
N SER A 19 -10.24 17.74 5.15
CA SER A 19 -9.94 16.31 4.97
C SER A 19 -8.43 16.06 4.92
N ALA A 20 -7.98 14.86 5.29
CA ALA A 20 -6.54 14.51 5.30
C ALA A 20 -6.29 13.07 4.79
N TRP A 21 -7.14 12.56 3.91
CA TRP A 21 -7.01 11.18 3.41
C TRP A 21 -5.75 10.97 2.58
N ALA A 22 -5.25 12.02 1.92
CA ALA A 22 -3.97 11.97 1.24
C ALA A 22 -2.81 11.62 2.20
N LEU A 23 -2.83 12.13 3.42
CA LEU A 23 -1.82 11.83 4.45
C LEU A 23 -1.93 10.38 4.93
N VAL A 24 -3.16 9.87 5.11
CA VAL A 24 -3.38 8.46 5.43
C VAL A 24 -2.80 7.55 4.35
N GLY A 25 -3.08 7.88 3.08
CA GLY A 25 -2.55 7.15 1.94
C GLY A 25 -1.01 7.20 1.88
N PHE A 26 -0.45 8.38 2.11
CA PHE A 26 1.00 8.60 2.14
C PHE A 26 1.69 7.88 3.29
N ALA A 27 1.09 7.85 4.49
CA ALA A 27 1.60 7.10 5.63
C ALA A 27 1.69 5.60 5.30
N GLY A 28 0.66 5.03 4.65
CA GLY A 28 0.71 3.64 4.17
C GLY A 28 1.87 3.39 3.19
N LEU A 29 2.15 4.33 2.28
CA LEU A 29 3.30 4.22 1.38
C LEU A 29 4.65 4.30 2.11
N LEU A 30 4.78 5.19 3.10
CA LEU A 30 6.00 5.29 3.91
C LEU A 30 6.25 4.00 4.70
N LEU A 31 5.21 3.42 5.31
CA LEU A 31 5.30 2.16 6.03
C LEU A 31 5.72 1.00 5.13
N GLN A 32 5.23 0.93 3.87
CA GLN A 32 5.73 -0.06 2.91
C GLN A 32 7.22 0.10 2.61
N ASN A 33 7.69 1.33 2.38
CA ASN A 33 9.11 1.57 2.13
C ASN A 33 9.97 1.16 3.34
N ALA A 34 9.51 1.47 4.55
CA ALA A 34 10.16 1.03 5.78
C ALA A 34 10.17 -0.49 5.92
N ALA A 35 9.06 -1.17 5.60
CA ALA A 35 8.96 -2.62 5.62
C ALA A 35 9.93 -3.28 4.64
N PHE A 36 10.00 -2.80 3.39
CA PHE A 36 10.96 -3.30 2.40
C PHE A 36 12.41 -3.09 2.85
N ALA A 37 12.74 -1.90 3.38
CA ALA A 37 14.07 -1.65 3.92
C ALA A 37 14.41 -2.61 5.08
N GLY A 38 13.46 -2.84 5.99
CA GLY A 38 13.61 -3.81 7.09
C GLY A 38 13.81 -5.24 6.60
N VAL A 39 13.01 -5.69 5.64
CA VAL A 39 13.11 -7.02 5.00
C VAL A 39 14.48 -7.23 4.36
N ILE A 40 15.00 -6.20 3.66
CA ILE A 40 16.35 -6.23 3.05
C ILE A 40 17.44 -6.28 4.13
N ALA A 41 17.35 -5.42 5.15
CA ALA A 41 18.31 -5.40 6.25
C ALA A 41 18.37 -6.75 6.97
N LEU A 42 17.21 -7.36 7.19
CA LEU A 42 17.10 -8.66 7.84
C LEU A 42 17.66 -9.79 6.98
N ARG A 43 17.47 -9.72 5.66
CA ARG A 43 18.09 -10.66 4.70
C ARG A 43 19.62 -10.54 4.68
N LEU A 44 20.15 -9.31 4.77
CA LEU A 44 21.60 -9.09 4.88
C LEU A 44 22.15 -9.63 6.22
N ALA A 45 21.42 -9.40 7.32
CA ALA A 45 21.79 -9.91 8.62
C ALA A 45 21.81 -11.46 8.65
N LEU A 46 20.78 -12.11 8.10
CA LEU A 46 20.72 -13.55 7.92
C LEU A 46 21.90 -14.10 7.10
N ALA A 47 22.27 -13.40 6.02
CA ALA A 47 23.40 -13.80 5.19
C ALA A 47 24.74 -13.70 5.96
N SER A 48 24.90 -12.70 6.83
CA SER A 48 26.08 -12.60 7.70
C SER A 48 26.12 -13.65 8.80
N THR A 49 25.00 -13.93 9.49
CA THR A 49 24.98 -14.92 10.59
C THR A 49 25.18 -16.35 10.09
N ALA A 50 24.68 -16.66 8.89
CA ALA A 50 24.91 -17.94 8.23
C ALA A 50 26.39 -18.15 7.87
N ALA A 51 27.13 -17.09 7.54
CA ALA A 51 28.57 -17.16 7.29
C ALA A 51 29.38 -17.41 8.58
N ASP A 52 28.88 -16.95 9.72
CA ASP A 52 29.52 -17.05 11.03
C ASP A 52 29.08 -18.29 11.85
N GLY A 53 28.16 -19.11 11.33
CA GLY A 53 27.67 -20.33 11.98
C GLY A 53 26.79 -20.09 13.23
N VAL A 54 26.29 -18.88 13.41
CA VAL A 54 25.47 -18.49 14.57
C VAL A 54 24.00 -18.84 14.30
N GLY A 55 23.39 -19.69 15.13
CA GLY A 55 21.99 -20.17 15.00
C GLY A 55 20.89 -19.14 15.26
N ALA A 56 21.09 -17.87 14.93
CA ALA A 56 20.13 -16.78 15.08
C ALA A 56 19.04 -16.76 13.98
N ASP A 57 18.97 -17.82 13.16
CA ASP A 57 18.26 -17.80 11.89
C ASP A 57 16.73 -17.78 12.07
N THR A 58 16.19 -18.56 13.01
CA THR A 58 14.73 -18.74 13.14
C THR A 58 14.00 -17.45 13.53
N GLY A 59 14.56 -16.65 14.44
CA GLY A 59 13.94 -15.41 14.90
C GLY A 59 13.97 -14.31 13.83
N LEU A 60 15.09 -14.18 13.10
CA LEU A 60 15.20 -13.26 11.98
C LEU A 60 14.28 -13.68 10.82
N TRP A 61 14.16 -14.97 10.52
CA TRP A 61 13.21 -15.44 9.51
C TRP A 61 11.75 -15.16 9.88
N ALA A 62 11.35 -15.42 11.13
CA ALA A 62 10.00 -15.11 11.57
C ALA A 62 9.68 -13.61 11.48
N LEU A 63 10.63 -12.74 11.85
CA LEU A 63 10.47 -11.29 11.71
C LEU A 63 10.42 -10.85 10.23
N HIS A 64 11.18 -11.51 9.35
CA HIS A 64 11.15 -11.27 7.91
C HIS A 64 9.75 -11.52 7.34
N ASP A 65 9.20 -12.68 7.65
CA ASP A 65 7.88 -13.11 7.16
C ASP A 65 6.77 -12.22 7.74
N ALA A 66 6.89 -11.82 9.01
CA ALA A 66 5.95 -10.90 9.64
C ALA A 66 5.95 -9.52 8.96
N LEU A 67 7.14 -8.94 8.70
CA LEU A 67 7.25 -7.67 7.97
C LEU A 67 6.69 -7.76 6.55
N PHE A 68 6.95 -8.87 5.87
CA PHE A 68 6.40 -9.11 4.53
C PHE A 68 4.86 -9.21 4.54
N THR A 69 4.30 -9.87 5.55
CA THR A 69 2.85 -9.97 5.75
C THR A 69 2.21 -8.61 6.04
N LEU A 70 2.82 -7.81 6.92
CA LEU A 70 2.35 -6.46 7.26
C LEU A 70 2.34 -5.51 6.07
N ASN A 71 3.17 -5.77 5.05
CA ASN A 71 3.20 -4.98 3.83
C ASN A 71 1.82 -4.92 3.14
N GLY A 72 1.05 -6.01 3.18
CA GLY A 72 -0.33 -6.03 2.66
C GLY A 72 -1.25 -5.05 3.39
N THR A 73 -1.12 -4.95 4.72
CA THR A 73 -1.86 -4.00 5.55
C THR A 73 -1.48 -2.55 5.23
N PHE A 74 -0.19 -2.27 5.07
CA PHE A 74 0.29 -0.93 4.70
C PHE A 74 -0.19 -0.53 3.30
N LEU A 75 -0.27 -1.49 2.39
CA LEU A 75 -0.81 -1.27 1.05
C LEU A 75 -2.32 -1.04 1.05
N ALA A 76 -3.07 -1.77 1.88
CA ALA A 76 -4.49 -1.50 2.09
C ALA A 76 -4.72 -0.08 2.64
N LEU A 77 -3.91 0.36 3.61
CA LEU A 77 -3.97 1.73 4.14
C LEU A 77 -3.71 2.78 3.05
N ALA A 78 -2.69 2.54 2.22
CA ALA A 78 -2.37 3.41 1.09
C ALA A 78 -3.54 3.53 0.09
N LEU A 79 -4.12 2.39 -0.28
CA LEU A 79 -5.25 2.31 -1.20
C LEU A 79 -6.51 2.99 -0.65
N VAL A 80 -6.83 2.78 0.62
CA VAL A 80 -7.98 3.45 1.27
C VAL A 80 -7.78 4.96 1.25
N GLY A 81 -6.64 5.45 1.75
CA GLY A 81 -6.38 6.88 1.82
C GLY A 81 -6.42 7.56 0.46
N LEU A 82 -5.72 7.02 -0.53
CA LEU A 82 -5.67 7.64 -1.86
C LEU A 82 -6.96 7.46 -2.67
N SER A 83 -7.70 6.35 -2.50
CA SER A 83 -8.99 6.15 -3.17
C SER A 83 -10.05 7.06 -2.56
N VAL A 84 -10.15 7.15 -1.24
CA VAL A 84 -11.12 8.04 -0.58
C VAL A 84 -10.77 9.50 -0.85
N GLY A 85 -9.50 9.89 -0.72
CA GLY A 85 -9.03 11.23 -1.06
C GLY A 85 -9.32 11.60 -2.51
N GLY A 86 -9.02 10.70 -3.45
CA GLY A 86 -9.30 10.92 -4.87
C GLY A 86 -10.79 10.99 -5.20
N LEU A 87 -11.64 10.18 -4.57
CA LEU A 87 -13.09 10.21 -4.75
C LEU A 87 -13.69 11.48 -4.19
N ARG A 88 -13.25 11.90 -2.99
CA ARG A 88 -13.73 13.13 -2.36
C ARG A 88 -13.34 14.32 -3.21
N THR A 89 -12.07 14.48 -3.56
CA THR A 89 -11.58 15.61 -4.36
C THR A 89 -12.05 15.59 -5.82
N GLY A 90 -12.66 14.50 -6.30
CA GLY A 90 -13.06 14.35 -7.70
C GLY A 90 -11.91 14.07 -8.66
N LEU A 91 -10.70 13.83 -8.14
CA LEU A 91 -9.51 13.52 -8.93
C LEU A 91 -9.68 12.22 -9.73
N VAL A 92 -10.33 11.21 -9.14
CA VAL A 92 -10.53 9.90 -9.78
C VAL A 92 -11.99 9.58 -10.01
N ARG A 93 -12.27 8.82 -11.07
CA ARG A 93 -13.63 8.35 -11.39
C ARG A 93 -14.13 7.36 -10.33
N PRO A 94 -15.44 7.29 -10.05
CA PRO A 94 -16.03 6.41 -9.03
C PRO A 94 -15.73 4.92 -9.21
N TRP A 95 -15.57 4.44 -10.44
CA TRP A 95 -15.19 3.04 -10.70
C TRP A 95 -13.77 2.74 -10.21
N HIS A 96 -12.84 3.68 -10.41
CA HIS A 96 -11.43 3.51 -10.08
C HIS A 96 -11.19 3.58 -8.57
N GLY A 97 -11.86 4.51 -7.89
CA GLY A 97 -11.84 4.57 -6.43
C GLY A 97 -12.43 3.31 -5.80
N ARG A 98 -13.57 2.81 -6.30
CA ARG A 98 -14.14 1.53 -5.83
C ARG A 98 -13.21 0.35 -6.07
N TRP A 99 -12.56 0.28 -7.23
CA TRP A 99 -11.55 -0.74 -7.54
C TRP A 99 -10.41 -0.76 -6.51
N GLY A 100 -9.90 0.43 -6.13
CA GLY A 100 -8.88 0.55 -5.09
C GLY A 100 -9.37 0.11 -3.70
N LEU A 101 -10.62 0.42 -3.35
CA LEU A 101 -11.20 -0.01 -2.08
C LEU A 101 -11.43 -1.54 -2.02
N VAL A 102 -11.84 -2.15 -3.12
CA VAL A 102 -11.95 -3.63 -3.21
C VAL A 102 -10.58 -4.27 -3.06
N SER A 103 -9.57 -3.76 -3.77
CA SER A 103 -8.18 -4.20 -3.61
C SER A 103 -7.72 -4.07 -2.16
N ALA A 104 -8.00 -2.95 -1.49
CA ALA A 104 -7.66 -2.76 -0.08
C ALA A 104 -8.34 -3.78 0.85
N ALA A 105 -9.64 -4.03 0.62
CA ALA A 105 -10.39 -5.00 1.41
C ALA A 105 -9.84 -6.43 1.23
N LEU A 106 -9.46 -6.81 0.01
CA LEU A 106 -8.82 -8.11 -0.26
C LEU A 106 -7.46 -8.23 0.45
N MET A 107 -6.62 -7.19 0.38
CA MET A 107 -5.29 -7.23 1.02
C MET A 107 -5.40 -7.22 2.54
N LEU A 108 -6.29 -6.41 3.12
CA LEU A 108 -6.53 -6.41 4.56
C LEU A 108 -7.15 -7.72 5.04
N GLY A 109 -8.13 -8.23 4.29
CA GLY A 109 -8.75 -9.54 4.57
C GLY A 109 -7.71 -10.66 4.55
N SER A 110 -6.83 -10.67 3.55
CA SER A 110 -5.71 -11.61 3.48
C SER A 110 -4.78 -11.50 4.70
N ALA A 111 -4.45 -10.29 5.13
CA ALA A 111 -3.58 -10.06 6.29
C ALA A 111 -4.22 -10.52 7.61
N VAL A 112 -5.50 -10.20 7.84
CA VAL A 112 -6.24 -10.62 9.05
C VAL A 112 -6.44 -12.13 9.09
N LEU A 113 -6.67 -12.76 7.94
CA LEU A 113 -6.86 -14.21 7.84
C LEU A 113 -5.54 -14.99 7.81
N THR A 114 -4.37 -14.33 7.74
CA THR A 114 -3.07 -15.02 7.66
C THR A 114 -2.85 -16.06 8.76
N PRO A 115 -3.14 -15.79 10.05
CA PRO A 115 -3.02 -16.81 11.11
C PRO A 115 -3.92 -18.03 10.89
N TRP A 116 -5.09 -17.84 10.26
CA TRP A 116 -6.05 -18.90 9.98
C TRP A 116 -5.72 -19.71 8.73
N VAL A 117 -5.07 -19.09 7.75
CA VAL A 117 -4.64 -19.73 6.49
C VAL A 117 -3.36 -20.55 6.68
N MET A 118 -2.47 -20.15 7.60
CA MET A 118 -1.27 -20.92 7.92
C MET A 118 -1.58 -22.35 8.41
N ASP A 119 -2.71 -22.55 9.06
CA ASP A 119 -3.16 -23.87 9.55
C ASP A 119 -3.96 -24.68 8.51
N ARG A 120 -4.38 -24.07 7.39
CA ARG A 120 -5.20 -24.72 6.36
C ARG A 120 -4.88 -24.19 4.96
N LEU A 121 -4.20 -25.01 4.14
CA LEU A 121 -4.10 -24.74 2.69
C LEU A 121 -5.50 -24.69 2.08
N GLY A 122 -5.86 -23.56 1.49
CA GLY A 122 -7.18 -23.35 0.92
C GLY A 122 -7.27 -22.08 0.06
N PRO A 123 -8.40 -21.85 -0.63
CA PRO A 123 -8.56 -20.78 -1.63
C PRO A 123 -8.26 -19.37 -1.12
N LEU A 124 -8.30 -19.16 0.20
CA LEU A 124 -8.04 -17.89 0.87
C LEU A 124 -6.59 -17.40 0.69
N GLU A 125 -5.63 -18.29 0.39
CA GLU A 125 -4.25 -17.92 0.09
C GLU A 125 -4.13 -16.99 -1.14
N HIS A 126 -5.07 -17.10 -2.08
CA HIS A 126 -5.06 -16.34 -3.33
C HIS A 126 -5.66 -14.93 -3.17
N LEU A 127 -6.30 -14.63 -2.04
CA LEU A 127 -6.94 -13.31 -1.82
C LEU A 127 -5.91 -12.18 -1.83
N GLY A 128 -4.77 -12.38 -1.17
CA GLY A 128 -3.68 -11.41 -1.17
C GLY A 128 -3.13 -11.15 -2.56
N LEU A 129 -2.95 -12.21 -3.37
CA LEU A 129 -2.49 -12.11 -4.74
C LEU A 129 -3.49 -11.38 -5.64
N ALA A 130 -4.79 -11.69 -5.52
CA ALA A 130 -5.84 -11.00 -6.26
C ALA A 130 -5.87 -9.51 -5.90
N GLY A 131 -5.83 -9.18 -4.60
CA GLY A 131 -5.75 -7.81 -4.12
C GLY A 131 -4.53 -7.06 -4.67
N TRP A 132 -3.37 -7.72 -4.70
CA TRP A 132 -2.12 -7.17 -5.24
C TRP A 132 -2.21 -6.89 -6.75
N LEU A 133 -2.75 -7.81 -7.55
CA LEU A 133 -2.93 -7.59 -9.00
C LEU A 133 -3.88 -6.43 -9.28
N MET A 134 -4.97 -6.33 -8.51
CA MET A 134 -5.88 -5.20 -8.60
C MET A 134 -5.17 -3.89 -8.26
N TRP A 135 -4.29 -3.89 -7.25
CA TRP A 135 -3.48 -2.73 -6.91
C TRP A 135 -2.54 -2.30 -8.04
N VAL A 136 -1.91 -3.24 -8.75
CA VAL A 136 -1.03 -2.92 -9.90
C VAL A 136 -1.80 -2.15 -10.97
N VAL A 137 -2.99 -2.63 -11.34
CA VAL A 137 -3.88 -1.91 -12.28
C VAL A 137 -4.26 -0.54 -11.72
N TRP A 138 -4.55 -0.49 -10.42
CA TRP A 138 -4.93 0.74 -9.75
C TRP A 138 -3.82 1.80 -9.83
N ILE A 139 -2.58 1.46 -9.48
CA ILE A 139 -1.50 2.43 -9.41
C ILE A 139 -1.11 2.97 -10.79
N VAL A 140 -1.20 2.14 -11.84
CA VAL A 140 -0.96 2.58 -13.22
C VAL A 140 -2.00 3.62 -13.64
N VAL A 141 -3.28 3.32 -13.43
CA VAL A 141 -4.36 4.25 -13.81
C VAL A 141 -4.29 5.53 -12.96
N TYR A 142 -4.04 5.43 -11.65
CA TYR A 142 -3.88 6.58 -10.77
C TYR A 142 -2.68 7.44 -11.17
N GLY A 143 -1.55 6.80 -11.51
CA GLY A 143 -0.36 7.47 -12.00
C GLY A 143 -0.62 8.25 -13.28
N ILE A 144 -1.36 7.67 -14.24
CA ILE A 144 -1.77 8.37 -15.47
C ILE A 144 -2.65 9.58 -15.14
N VAL A 145 -3.59 9.45 -14.20
CA VAL A 145 -4.44 10.57 -13.76
C VAL A 145 -3.58 11.70 -13.16
N LEU A 146 -2.61 11.37 -12.30
CA LEU A 146 -1.71 12.35 -11.72
C LEU A 146 -0.83 13.05 -12.76
N LEU A 147 -0.30 12.31 -13.74
CA LEU A 147 0.51 12.88 -14.82
C LEU A 147 -0.29 13.84 -15.70
N ARG A 148 -1.61 13.62 -15.81
CA ARG A 148 -2.53 14.50 -16.56
C ARG A 148 -3.06 15.66 -15.74
N ALA A 149 -2.95 15.61 -14.41
CA ALA A 149 -3.31 16.72 -13.54
C ALA A 149 -2.20 17.78 -13.61
N GLU A 150 -2.39 18.78 -14.48
CA GLU A 150 -1.47 19.93 -14.58
C GLU A 150 -1.37 20.65 -13.24
N PRO A 151 -0.16 20.95 -12.73
CA PRO A 151 0.00 21.85 -11.61
C PRO A 151 -0.35 23.28 -12.06
N GLY A 152 -1.55 23.76 -11.72
CA GLY A 152 -1.86 25.19 -11.72
C GLY A 152 -2.73 25.75 -12.84
N ARG A 153 -3.60 24.97 -13.51
CA ARG A 153 -4.62 25.57 -14.39
C ARG A 153 -5.72 26.18 -13.52
N PRO A 154 -5.93 27.51 -13.51
CA PRO A 154 -7.09 28.09 -12.85
C PRO A 154 -8.32 27.53 -13.54
N THR A 155 -9.21 26.91 -12.78
CA THR A 155 -10.54 26.53 -13.27
C THR A 155 -11.31 27.81 -13.54
N GLY A 156 -11.21 28.31 -14.77
CA GLY A 156 -12.12 29.32 -15.28
C GLY A 156 -13.53 28.76 -15.28
N ARG A 157 -14.34 29.24 -14.33
CA ARG A 157 -15.78 29.39 -14.46
C ARG A 157 -16.13 30.78 -13.97
#